data_AF-A0A091QVM0-F1
#
_entry.id   AF-A0A091QVM0-F1
#
_cell.length_a   1.000
_cell.length_b   1.000
_cell.length_c   1.000
_cell.angle_alpha   90.00
_cell.angle_beta   90.00
_cell.angle_gamma   90.00
#
_symmetry.space_group_name_H-M   'P 1'
#
loop_
_entity.id
_entity.type
_entity.pdbx_description
1 polymer ?
#
loop_
_entity_poly.entity_id
_entity_poly.type
_entity_poly.pdbx_seq_one_letter_code
_entity_poly.pdbx_strand_id
1 'polypeptide(L)'
;IPEDLPETIEHLAAVLKQNLLSYQSQTDNYYNSCLTEFQEQLKLFEKELPYVSQLTVEGLLKEHEQKLIDSTGQVWHLFNKQLEGWENMKAVHKNQLHPSLGHPDNVVQLDALCQEEIKRQKDQADDIHLNTQKLQDCAAECAQNFFSALAAFTEKLLLELDETITIDDVQVASK
;
A
#
# COMPACT_ATOMS: atom_id res chain seq x y z
N ILE A 1 -64.03 20.89 42.94
CA ILE A 1 -64.46 21.34 41.60
C ILE A 1 -63.41 22.36 41.19
N PRO A 2 -62.64 22.15 40.12
CA PRO A 2 -61.43 22.92 39.89
C PRO A 2 -61.77 24.36 39.49
N GLU A 3 -61.28 25.30 40.29
CA GLU A 3 -61.06 26.70 39.93
C GLU A 3 -59.83 26.80 39.01
N ASP A 4 -59.73 27.90 38.26
CA ASP A 4 -58.72 28.25 37.25
C ASP A 4 -59.03 27.84 35.80
N LEU A 5 -60.17 28.32 35.28
CA LEU A 5 -60.26 28.66 33.86
C LEU A 5 -59.83 30.14 33.72
N PRO A 6 -58.83 30.47 32.89
CA PRO A 6 -58.36 31.86 32.79
C PRO A 6 -59.43 32.74 32.14
N GLU A 7 -59.94 33.71 32.89
CA GLU A 7 -61.18 34.45 32.58
C GLU A 7 -61.07 35.51 31.45
N THR A 8 -59.99 35.55 30.65
CA THR A 8 -59.88 36.49 29.50
C THR A 8 -59.06 35.93 28.34
N ILE A 9 -59.45 36.28 27.11
CA ILE A 9 -58.74 35.94 25.87
C ILE A 9 -57.29 36.45 25.92
N GLU A 10 -57.03 37.62 26.51
CA GLU A 10 -55.66 38.10 26.71
C GLU A 10 -54.80 37.15 27.55
N HIS A 11 -55.35 36.54 28.60
CA HIS A 11 -54.60 35.62 29.44
C HIS A 11 -54.26 34.34 28.69
N LEU A 12 -55.22 33.77 27.95
CA LEU A 12 -54.98 32.61 27.08
C LEU A 12 -53.93 32.91 26.00
N ALA A 13 -54.00 34.09 25.38
CA ALA A 13 -53.01 34.53 24.40
C ALA A 13 -51.62 34.71 25.02
N ALA A 14 -51.54 35.23 26.26
CA ALA A 14 -50.28 35.38 26.99
C ALA A 14 -49.65 34.02 27.33
N VAL A 15 -50.43 33.05 27.82
CA VAL A 15 -49.96 31.69 28.11
C VAL A 15 -49.49 30.99 26.84
N LEU A 16 -50.24 31.10 25.74
CA LEU A 16 -49.84 30.54 24.45
C LEU A 16 -48.52 31.14 23.95
N LYS A 17 -48.38 32.48 24.02
CA LYS A 17 -47.14 33.17 23.66
C LYS A 17 -45.96 32.68 24.51
N GLN A 18 -46.16 32.52 25.81
CA GLN A 18 -45.12 32.04 26.72
C GLN A 18 -44.70 30.60 26.42
N ASN A 19 -45.65 29.72 26.10
CA ASN A 19 -45.36 28.36 25.68
C ASN A 19 -44.58 28.33 24.37
N LEU A 20 -44.98 29.13 23.37
CA LEU A 20 -44.27 29.23 22.09
C LEU A 20 -42.83 29.72 22.27
N LEU A 21 -42.60 30.73 23.11
CA LEU A 21 -41.24 31.21 23.43
C LEU A 21 -40.42 30.14 24.16
N SER A 22 -41.03 29.38 25.06
CA SER A 22 -40.38 28.26 25.74
C SER A 22 -39.97 27.16 24.77
N TYR A 23 -40.87 26.78 23.85
CA TYR A 23 -40.54 25.80 22.80
C TYR A 23 -39.43 26.29 21.89
N GLN A 24 -39.48 27.56 21.46
CA GLN A 24 -38.41 28.15 20.67
C GLN A 24 -37.06 28.06 21.40
N SER A 25 -37.00 28.48 22.66
CA SER A 25 -35.77 28.40 23.47
C SER A 25 -35.26 26.96 23.62
N GLN A 26 -36.16 25.98 23.82
CA GLN A 26 -35.79 24.58 23.91
C GLN A 26 -35.24 24.05 22.57
N THR A 27 -35.87 24.41 21.45
CA THR A 27 -35.39 24.06 20.11
C THR A 27 -34.01 24.66 19.83
N ASP A 28 -33.79 25.94 20.16
CA ASP A 28 -32.50 26.60 19.97
C ASP A 28 -31.39 25.95 20.82
N ASN A 29 -31.70 25.65 22.09
CA ASN A 29 -30.75 24.97 22.99
C ASN A 29 -30.38 23.57 22.49
N TYR A 30 -31.37 22.81 22.02
CA TYR A 30 -31.15 21.47 21.47
C TYR A 30 -30.30 21.55 20.18
N TYR A 31 -30.66 22.45 19.27
CA TYR A 31 -29.92 22.68 18.02
C TYR A 31 -28.45 23.03 18.29
N ASN A 32 -28.20 23.98 19.20
CA ASN A 32 -26.84 24.37 19.60
C ASN A 32 -26.06 23.22 20.23
N SER A 33 -26.73 22.37 21.01
CA SER A 33 -26.10 21.18 21.62
C SER A 33 -25.69 20.16 20.56
N CYS A 34 -26.57 19.86 19.59
CA CYS A 34 -26.25 18.99 18.46
C CYS A 34 -25.12 19.55 17.59
N LEU A 35 -25.11 20.87 17.36
CA LEU A 35 -24.07 21.53 16.58
C LEU A 35 -22.70 21.45 17.27
N THR A 36 -22.68 21.65 18.60
CA THR A 36 -21.46 21.51 19.42
C THR A 36 -20.95 20.06 19.38
N GLU A 37 -21.82 19.09 19.59
CA GLU A 37 -21.47 17.66 19.54
C GLU A 37 -20.91 17.28 18.15
N PHE A 38 -21.55 17.75 17.08
CA PHE A 38 -21.08 17.50 15.72
C PHE A 38 -19.68 18.10 15.48
N GLN A 39 -19.43 19.34 15.93
CA GLN A 39 -18.11 19.97 15.83
C GLN A 39 -17.04 19.20 16.62
N GLU A 40 -17.37 18.68 17.80
CA GLU A 40 -16.46 17.87 18.60
C GLU A 40 -16.09 16.57 17.87
N GLN A 41 -17.07 15.89 17.27
CA GLN A 41 -16.83 14.68 16.48
C GLN A 41 -16.00 14.97 15.23
N LEU A 42 -16.31 16.06 14.52
CA LEU A 42 -15.58 16.45 13.32
C LEU A 42 -14.11 16.79 13.64
N LYS A 43 -13.88 17.46 14.76
CA LYS A 43 -12.53 17.74 15.27
C LYS A 43 -11.74 16.48 15.63
N LEU A 44 -12.42 15.44 16.12
CA LEU A 44 -11.77 14.14 16.35
C LEU A 44 -11.44 13.48 15.02
N PHE A 45 -12.38 13.48 14.08
CA PHE A 45 -12.17 12.93 12.74
C PHE A 45 -10.97 13.59 12.03
N GLU A 46 -10.90 14.92 11.99
CA GLU A 46 -9.78 15.67 11.38
C GLU A 46 -8.43 15.32 12.00
N LYS A 47 -8.37 15.04 13.30
CA LYS A 47 -7.13 14.62 13.98
C LYS A 47 -6.70 13.21 13.58
N GLU A 48 -7.66 12.32 13.31
CA GLU A 48 -7.39 10.93 12.95
C GLU A 48 -7.08 10.76 11.45
N LEU A 49 -7.56 11.68 10.61
CA LEU A 49 -7.46 11.64 9.15
C LEU A 49 -6.01 11.47 8.61
N PRO A 50 -4.97 12.12 9.17
CA PRO A 50 -3.59 11.90 8.75
C PRO A 50 -3.12 10.45 8.99
N TYR A 51 -3.57 9.80 10.06
CA TYR A 51 -3.20 8.41 10.35
C TYR A 51 -3.81 7.44 9.35
N VAL A 52 -5.05 7.69 8.92
CA VAL A 52 -5.70 6.91 7.85
C VAL A 52 -4.92 7.02 6.55
N SER A 53 -4.50 8.24 6.20
CA SER A 53 -3.68 8.51 5.01
C SER A 53 -2.32 7.80 5.08
N GLN A 54 -1.67 7.82 6.25
CA GLN A 54 -0.42 7.10 6.46
C GLN A 54 -0.59 5.59 6.32
N LEU A 55 -1.58 5.00 6.99
CA LEU A 55 -1.83 3.56 6.97
C LEU A 55 -2.11 3.02 5.57
N THR A 56 -2.82 3.80 4.75
CA THR A 56 -3.13 3.43 3.37
C THR A 56 -1.91 3.47 2.46
N VAL A 57 -1.05 4.48 2.60
CA VAL A 57 0.25 4.53 1.88
C VAL A 57 1.18 3.40 2.33
N GLU A 58 1.25 3.11 3.62
CA GLU A 58 2.04 1.98 4.15
C GLU A 58 1.52 0.63 3.63
N GLY A 59 0.19 0.48 3.52
CA GLY A 59 -0.43 -0.70 2.92
C GLY A 59 -0.03 -0.88 1.47
N LEU A 60 -0.10 0.19 0.68
CA LEU A 60 0.32 0.19 -0.73
C LEU A 60 1.80 -0.17 -0.88
N LEU A 61 2.67 0.41 -0.02
CA LEU A 61 4.09 0.10 -0.02
C LEU A 61 4.34 -1.39 0.26
N LYS A 62 3.72 -1.94 1.30
CA LYS A 62 3.86 -3.36 1.66
C LYS A 62 3.39 -4.30 0.56
N GLU A 63 2.29 -3.95 -0.13
CA GLU A 63 1.80 -4.75 -1.26
C GLU A 63 2.83 -4.82 -2.39
N HIS A 64 3.42 -3.68 -2.77
CA HIS A 64 4.42 -3.63 -3.82
C HIS A 64 5.76 -4.25 -3.40
N GLU A 65 6.16 -4.10 -2.13
CA GLU A 65 7.34 -4.79 -1.58
C GLU A 65 7.17 -6.31 -1.66
N GLN A 66 6.00 -6.84 -1.31
CA GLN A 66 5.73 -8.27 -1.42
C GLN A 66 5.81 -8.75 -2.88
N LYS A 67 5.24 -7.99 -3.84
CA LYS A 67 5.35 -8.32 -5.27
C LYS A 67 6.81 -8.35 -5.76
N LEU A 68 7.65 -7.44 -5.25
CA LEU A 68 9.08 -7.45 -5.56
C LEU A 68 9.77 -8.69 -4.99
N ILE A 69 9.49 -9.03 -3.73
CA ILE A 69 10.02 -10.24 -3.07
C ILE A 69 9.62 -11.49 -3.87
N ASP A 70 8.36 -11.61 -4.26
CA ASP A 70 7.84 -12.77 -4.97
C ASP A 70 8.45 -12.91 -6.38
N SER A 71 8.55 -11.80 -7.11
CA SER A 71 9.12 -11.80 -8.47
C SER A 71 10.63 -12.08 -8.47
N THR A 72 11.39 -11.40 -7.61
CA THR A 72 12.84 -11.65 -7.47
C THR A 72 13.13 -13.03 -6.90
N GLY A 73 12.30 -13.52 -5.98
CA GLY A 73 12.39 -14.88 -5.43
C GLY A 73 12.23 -15.96 -6.50
N GLN A 74 11.34 -15.77 -7.48
CA GLN A 74 11.19 -16.69 -8.61
C GLN A 74 12.44 -16.72 -9.50
N VAL A 75 13.04 -15.55 -9.79
CA VAL A 75 14.29 -15.46 -10.57
C VAL A 75 15.42 -16.18 -9.83
N TRP A 76 15.56 -15.93 -8.53
CA TRP A 76 16.57 -16.59 -7.70
C TRP A 76 16.40 -18.10 -7.63
N HIS A 77 15.16 -18.58 -7.46
CA HIS A 77 14.89 -20.02 -7.41
C HIS A 77 15.30 -20.73 -8.71
N LEU A 78 14.95 -20.15 -9.87
CA LEU A 78 15.34 -20.70 -11.17
C LEU A 78 16.85 -20.66 -11.37
N PHE A 79 17.49 -19.55 -11.02
CA PHE A 79 18.93 -19.38 -11.14
C PHE A 79 19.71 -20.38 -10.27
N ASN A 80 19.29 -20.59 -9.01
CA ASN A 80 19.94 -21.55 -8.12
C ASN A 80 19.90 -22.98 -8.65
N LYS A 81 18.78 -23.37 -9.28
CA LYS A 81 18.68 -24.68 -9.94
C LYS A 81 19.65 -24.81 -11.13
N GLN A 82 19.82 -23.75 -11.92
CA GLN A 82 20.81 -23.74 -13.00
C GLN A 82 22.23 -23.81 -12.44
N LEU A 83 22.53 -23.07 -11.38
CA LEU A 83 23.83 -23.05 -10.72
C LEU A 83 24.23 -24.45 -10.20
N GLU A 84 23.30 -25.17 -9.59
CA GLU A 84 23.52 -26.56 -9.17
C GLU A 84 23.84 -27.48 -10.36
N GLY A 85 23.12 -27.31 -11.47
CA GLY A 85 23.41 -28.01 -12.73
C GLY A 85 24.83 -27.77 -13.24
N TRP A 86 25.29 -26.51 -13.19
CA TRP A 86 26.64 -26.15 -13.60
C TRP A 86 27.73 -26.71 -12.69
N GLU A 87 27.53 -26.70 -11.37
CA GLU A 87 28.48 -27.30 -10.42
C GLU A 87 28.56 -28.82 -10.59
N ASN A 88 27.43 -29.48 -10.85
CA ASN A 88 27.41 -30.92 -11.16
C ASN A 88 28.19 -31.22 -12.46
N MET A 89 27.98 -30.45 -13.52
CA MET A 89 28.69 -30.63 -14.80
C MET A 89 30.20 -30.38 -14.64
N LYS A 90 30.58 -29.35 -13.89
CA LYS A 90 31.98 -29.06 -13.54
C LYS A 90 32.63 -30.20 -12.75
N ALA A 91 31.90 -30.81 -11.82
CA ALA A 91 32.38 -31.99 -11.09
C ALA A 91 32.60 -33.19 -12.03
N VAL A 92 31.69 -33.40 -12.99
CA VAL A 92 31.84 -34.43 -14.04
C VAL A 92 33.10 -34.18 -14.88
N HIS A 93 33.31 -32.96 -15.38
CA HIS A 93 34.51 -32.61 -16.16
C HIS A 93 35.78 -32.81 -15.33
N LYS A 94 35.78 -32.42 -14.05
CA LYS A 94 36.89 -32.62 -13.14
C LYS A 94 37.23 -34.11 -12.95
N ASN A 95 36.22 -34.97 -12.87
CA ASN A 95 36.43 -36.41 -12.70
C ASN A 95 36.98 -37.10 -13.96
N GLN A 96 36.84 -36.48 -15.13
CA GLN A 96 37.45 -36.96 -16.37
C GLN A 96 38.94 -36.61 -16.48
N LEU A 97 39.45 -35.71 -15.62
CA LEU A 97 40.87 -35.38 -15.60
C LEU A 97 41.68 -36.52 -14.96
N HIS A 98 42.50 -37.19 -15.78
CA HIS A 98 43.41 -38.24 -15.33
C HIS A 98 44.76 -38.20 -16.05
N PRO A 99 45.84 -38.74 -15.45
CA PRO A 99 47.20 -38.60 -16.00
C PRO A 99 47.40 -39.08 -17.44
N SER A 100 46.64 -40.09 -17.89
CA SER A 100 46.76 -40.59 -19.27
C SER A 100 46.28 -39.60 -20.34
N LEU A 101 45.53 -38.54 -20.00
CA LEU A 101 45.20 -37.47 -20.95
C LEU A 101 46.44 -36.70 -21.43
N GLY A 102 47.56 -36.77 -20.70
CA GLY A 102 48.83 -36.17 -21.14
C GLY A 102 49.58 -36.98 -22.20
N HIS A 103 49.10 -38.16 -22.58
CA HIS A 103 49.74 -38.98 -23.62
C HIS A 103 49.43 -38.43 -25.02
N PRO A 104 50.39 -38.42 -25.98
CA PRO A 104 50.18 -37.92 -27.34
C PRO A 104 48.96 -38.52 -28.07
N ASP A 105 48.64 -39.78 -27.79
CA ASP A 105 47.50 -40.47 -28.41
C ASP A 105 46.13 -39.97 -27.91
N ASN A 106 46.08 -39.29 -26.76
CA ASN A 106 44.85 -38.83 -26.11
C ASN A 106 44.60 -37.32 -26.30
N VAL A 107 45.40 -36.64 -27.12
CA VAL A 107 45.28 -35.18 -27.37
C VAL A 107 43.86 -34.79 -27.83
N VAL A 108 43.22 -35.62 -28.64
CA VAL A 108 41.85 -35.36 -29.12
C VAL A 108 40.83 -35.39 -27.97
N GLN A 109 41.00 -36.30 -27.01
CA GLN A 109 40.12 -36.40 -25.84
C GLN A 109 40.32 -35.22 -24.89
N LEU A 110 41.58 -34.80 -24.69
CA LEU A 110 41.90 -33.63 -23.89
C LEU A 110 41.32 -32.35 -24.50
N ASP A 111 41.45 -32.15 -25.81
CA ASP A 111 40.89 -30.99 -26.49
C ASP A 111 39.36 -30.98 -26.40
N ALA A 112 38.69 -32.11 -26.61
CA ALA A 112 37.24 -32.22 -26.45
C ALA A 112 36.79 -31.80 -25.04
N LEU A 113 37.45 -32.30 -23.98
CA LEU A 113 37.14 -31.94 -22.60
C LEU A 113 37.40 -30.44 -22.32
N CYS A 114 38.46 -29.87 -22.90
CA CYS A 114 38.72 -28.43 -22.82
C CYS A 114 37.61 -27.61 -23.50
N GLN A 115 37.14 -28.01 -24.69
CA GLN A 115 36.06 -27.32 -25.39
C GLN A 115 34.73 -27.41 -24.61
N GLU A 116 34.42 -28.55 -24.02
CA GLU A 116 33.23 -28.73 -23.18
C GLU A 116 33.26 -27.82 -21.94
N GLU A 117 34.42 -27.69 -21.28
CA GLU A 117 34.56 -26.81 -20.12
C GLU A 117 34.52 -25.32 -20.51
N ILE A 118 35.13 -24.93 -21.63
CA ILE A 118 35.03 -23.56 -22.17
C ILE A 118 33.56 -23.23 -22.45
N LYS A 119 32.83 -24.15 -23.07
CA LYS A 119 31.40 -23.98 -23.34
C LYS A 119 30.61 -23.83 -22.03
N ARG A 120 30.80 -24.72 -21.06
CA ARG A 120 30.13 -24.66 -19.75
C ARG A 120 30.38 -23.32 -19.04
N GLN A 121 31.61 -22.81 -19.06
CA GLN A 121 31.97 -21.52 -18.47
C GLN A 121 31.29 -20.35 -19.17
N LYS A 122 31.25 -20.39 -20.51
CA LYS A 122 30.57 -19.38 -21.31
C LYS A 122 29.07 -19.37 -21.04
N ASP A 123 28.43 -20.54 -21.12
CA ASP A 123 26.99 -20.67 -20.86
C ASP A 123 26.64 -20.18 -19.44
N GLN A 124 27.48 -20.50 -18.43
CA GLN A 124 27.32 -19.99 -17.07
C GLN A 124 27.43 -18.45 -17.00
N ALA A 125 28.41 -17.85 -17.68
CA ALA A 125 28.60 -16.41 -17.68
C ALA A 125 27.45 -15.66 -18.38
N ASP A 126 27.00 -16.18 -19.52
CA ASP A 126 25.87 -15.63 -20.28
C ASP A 126 24.58 -15.69 -19.44
N ASP A 127 24.32 -16.80 -18.76
CA ASP A 127 23.14 -16.95 -17.88
C ASP A 127 23.20 -16.07 -16.62
N ILE A 128 24.38 -15.84 -16.04
CA ILE A 128 24.56 -14.88 -14.94
C ILE A 128 24.16 -13.48 -15.41
N HIS A 129 24.59 -13.09 -16.60
CA HIS A 129 24.27 -11.78 -17.16
C HIS A 129 22.77 -11.64 -17.44
N LEU A 130 22.15 -12.70 -18.00
CA LEU A 130 20.72 -12.74 -18.25
C LEU A 130 19.89 -12.67 -16.95
N ASN A 131 20.29 -13.41 -15.90
CA ASN A 131 19.58 -13.36 -14.61
C ASN A 131 19.75 -12.01 -13.92
N THR A 132 20.92 -11.39 -14.03
CA THR A 132 21.14 -10.02 -13.54
C THR A 132 20.19 -9.04 -14.24
N GLN A 133 20.04 -9.16 -15.55
CA GLN A 133 19.09 -8.34 -16.31
C GLN A 133 17.64 -8.59 -15.87
N LYS A 134 17.23 -9.85 -15.70
CA LYS A 134 15.89 -10.18 -15.18
C LYS A 134 15.60 -9.56 -13.82
N LEU A 135 16.57 -9.56 -12.90
CA LEU A 135 16.41 -8.91 -11.60
C LEU A 135 16.24 -7.40 -11.73
N GLN A 136 17.00 -6.76 -12.63
CA GLN A 136 16.85 -5.33 -12.93
C GLN A 136 15.48 -5.02 -13.54
N ASP A 137 15.02 -5.85 -14.48
CA ASP A 137 13.71 -5.69 -15.11
C ASP A 137 12.58 -5.83 -14.07
N CYS A 138 12.64 -6.83 -13.18
CA CYS A 138 11.68 -6.99 -12.08
C CYS A 138 11.66 -5.75 -11.17
N ALA A 139 12.83 -5.22 -10.80
CA ALA A 139 12.92 -4.03 -9.97
C ALA A 139 12.34 -2.79 -10.67
N ALA A 140 12.68 -2.60 -11.95
CA ALA A 140 12.20 -1.49 -12.75
C ALA A 140 10.68 -1.53 -12.95
N GLU A 141 10.13 -2.70 -13.30
CA GLU A 141 8.70 -2.91 -13.45
C GLU A 141 7.95 -2.68 -12.14
N CYS A 142 8.45 -3.24 -11.03
CA CYS A 142 7.83 -3.05 -9.73
C CYS A 142 7.85 -1.58 -9.29
N ALA A 143 8.96 -0.86 -9.52
CA ALA A 143 9.07 0.55 -9.23
C ALA A 143 8.09 1.38 -10.08
N GLN A 144 8.02 1.14 -11.39
CA GLN A 144 7.10 1.82 -12.28
C GLN A 144 5.64 1.60 -11.86
N ASN A 145 5.27 0.37 -11.56
CA ASN A 145 3.94 0.02 -11.09
C ASN A 145 3.62 0.67 -9.74
N PHE A 146 4.58 0.68 -8.80
CA PHE A 146 4.43 1.34 -7.51
C PHE A 146 4.21 2.84 -7.65
N PHE A 147 5.04 3.54 -8.44
CA PHE A 147 4.87 4.99 -8.64
C PHE A 147 3.55 5.33 -9.32
N SER A 148 3.13 4.52 -10.30
CA SER A 148 1.85 4.72 -10.98
C SER A 148 0.68 4.54 -10.02
N ALA A 149 0.72 3.49 -9.18
CA ALA A 149 -0.31 3.24 -8.17
C ALA A 149 -0.32 4.32 -7.08
N LEU A 150 0.87 4.76 -6.62
CA LEU A 150 1.01 5.81 -5.62
C LEU A 150 0.48 7.15 -6.15
N ALA A 151 0.76 7.49 -7.41
CA ALA A 151 0.24 8.71 -8.03
C ALA A 151 -1.29 8.70 -8.10
N ALA A 152 -1.89 7.63 -8.63
CA ALA A 152 -3.35 7.49 -8.72
C ALA A 152 -4.01 7.47 -7.33
N PHE A 153 -3.38 6.79 -6.37
CA PHE A 153 -3.85 6.77 -4.98
C PHE A 153 -3.80 8.16 -4.36
N THR A 154 -2.70 8.89 -4.54
CA THR A 154 -2.53 10.24 -3.98
C THR A 154 -3.53 11.23 -4.58
N GLU A 155 -3.74 11.16 -5.90
CA GLU A 155 -4.77 11.95 -6.58
C GLU A 155 -6.15 11.69 -5.97
N LYS A 156 -6.53 10.40 -5.84
CA LYS A 156 -7.80 10.04 -5.23
C LYS A 156 -7.90 10.53 -3.78
N LEU A 157 -6.86 10.32 -2.97
CA LEU A 157 -6.84 10.75 -1.57
C LEU A 157 -7.06 12.27 -1.47
N LEU A 158 -6.39 13.07 -2.31
CA LEU A 158 -6.54 14.52 -2.30
C LEU A 158 -7.97 14.95 -2.67
N LEU A 159 -8.60 14.29 -3.66
CA LEU A 159 -9.99 14.56 -4.02
C LEU A 159 -10.95 14.25 -2.86
N GLU A 160 -10.78 13.10 -2.20
CA GLU A 160 -11.63 12.71 -1.07
C GLU A 160 -11.45 13.67 0.12
N LEU A 161 -10.22 14.15 0.35
CA LEU A 161 -9.94 15.15 1.38
C LEU A 161 -10.55 16.52 1.05
N ASP A 162 -10.57 16.93 -0.22
CA ASP A 162 -11.17 18.20 -0.67
C ASP A 162 -12.70 18.19 -0.56
N GLU A 163 -13.33 17.01 -0.74
CA GLU A 163 -14.78 16.82 -0.56
C GLU A 163 -15.20 16.71 0.92
N THR A 164 -14.23 16.59 1.83
CA THR A 164 -14.49 16.42 3.27
C THR A 164 -14.75 17.77 3.93
N ILE A 165 -15.84 17.87 4.70
CA ILE A 165 -16.16 19.05 5.51
C ILE A 165 -15.15 19.21 6.66
N THR A 166 -14.84 20.45 6.99
CA THR A 166 -14.00 20.80 8.14
C THR A 166 -14.80 21.54 9.21
N ILE A 167 -14.21 21.68 10.40
CA ILE A 167 -14.82 22.46 11.49
C ILE A 167 -15.11 23.92 11.08
N ASP A 168 -14.34 24.46 10.13
CA ASP A 168 -14.49 25.82 9.63
C ASP A 168 -15.71 25.96 8.69
N ASP A 169 -16.21 24.86 8.14
CA ASP A 169 -17.41 24.81 7.29
C ASP A 169 -18.71 24.74 8.10
N VAL A 170 -18.60 24.49 9.42
CA VAL A 170 -19.75 24.30 10.31
C VAL A 170 -20.07 25.59 11.06
N GLN A 171 -21.36 25.97 11.09
CA GLN A 171 -21.81 27.14 11.84
C GLN A 171 -21.42 27.03 13.33
N VAL A 172 -21.05 28.17 13.93
CA VAL A 172 -20.79 28.23 15.37
C VAL A 172 -22.13 28.30 16.12
N ALA A 173 -22.26 27.53 17.19
CA ALA A 173 -23.41 27.61 18.08
C ALA A 173 -23.64 29.05 18.54
N SER A 174 -24.88 29.53 18.40
CA SER A 174 -25.25 30.89 18.80
C SER A 174 -25.32 30.96 20.33
N LYS A 175 -24.70 31.98 20.93
CA LYS A 175 -24.76 32.23 22.37
C LYS A 175 -26.16 32.57 22.86
#